data_AF-A0A7W0VWP0-F1
#
_entry.id   AF-A0A7W0VWP0-F1
#
_cell.length_a   1.000
_cell.length_b   1.000
_cell.length_c   1.000
_cell.angle_alpha   90.00
_cell.angle_beta   90.00
_cell.angle_gamma   90.00
#
_symmetry.space_group_name_H-M   'P 1'
#
loop_
_entity.id
_entity.type
_entity.pdbx_description
1 polymer ?
#
loop_
_entity_poly.entity_id
_entity_poly.type
_entity_poly.pdbx_seq_one_letter_code
_entity_poly.pdbx_strand_id
1 'polypeptide(L)'
;MSDTARRLRQLQRTRAGARRPVRIYIDTNWFLSHYQAITERKAVLLALRSYAHRIVLTDQTELEFRRNRDRLLAELRRKIQKSLEVQPWAASLVHELDEYKELVKARDAMKSRGEALVRRIDTFLSDPFSDVSPPASVGTRTTGVTGIQGPTR
;
A
#
# COMPACT_ATOMS: atom_id res chain seq x y z
N MET A 1 -61.40 -17.04 -0.14
CA MET A 1 -60.18 -16.50 0.52
C MET A 1 -60.39 -15.02 0.78
N SER A 2 -60.25 -14.56 2.02
CA SER A 2 -60.49 -13.16 2.41
C SER A 2 -59.49 -12.20 1.73
N ASP A 3 -59.98 -11.07 1.25
CA ASP A 3 -59.22 -10.01 0.57
C ASP A 3 -58.08 -9.46 1.46
N THR A 4 -58.26 -9.55 2.78
CA THR A 4 -57.26 -9.24 3.80
C THR A 4 -56.05 -10.18 3.74
N ALA A 5 -56.28 -11.47 3.49
CA ALA A 5 -55.20 -12.46 3.35
C ALA A 5 -54.42 -12.30 2.03
N ARG A 6 -55.06 -11.71 1.00
CA ARG A 6 -54.41 -11.37 -0.27
C ARG A 6 -53.55 -10.10 -0.13
N ARG A 7 -54.05 -9.07 0.56
CA ARG A 7 -53.28 -7.85 0.90
C ARG A 7 -52.09 -8.12 1.80
N LEU A 8 -52.21 -8.99 2.82
CA LEU A 8 -51.09 -9.34 3.70
C LEU A 8 -49.97 -10.08 2.95
N ARG A 9 -50.30 -11.00 2.02
CA ARG A 9 -49.30 -11.65 1.17
C ARG A 9 -48.66 -10.69 0.17
N GLN A 10 -49.40 -9.72 -0.36
CA GLN A 10 -48.87 -8.68 -1.25
C GLN A 10 -47.89 -7.75 -0.52
N LEU A 11 -48.21 -7.37 0.71
CA LEU A 11 -47.35 -6.55 1.59
C LEU A 11 -46.11 -7.31 2.09
N GLN A 12 -46.26 -8.61 2.38
CA GLN A 12 -45.13 -9.48 2.73
C GLN A 12 -44.21 -9.75 1.52
N ARG A 13 -44.76 -9.88 0.30
CA ARG A 13 -43.97 -10.00 -0.94
C ARG A 13 -43.26 -8.71 -1.32
N THR A 14 -43.85 -7.54 -1.10
CA THR A 14 -43.17 -6.24 -1.33
C THR A 14 -42.08 -5.96 -0.31
N ARG A 15 -42.23 -6.43 0.95
CA ARG A 15 -41.16 -6.34 1.96
C ARG A 15 -40.05 -7.40 1.79
N ALA A 16 -40.37 -8.59 1.30
CA ALA A 16 -39.39 -9.67 1.09
C ALA A 16 -38.70 -9.63 -0.29
N GLY A 17 -39.30 -8.96 -1.28
CA GLY A 17 -38.87 -9.02 -2.69
C GLY A 17 -38.11 -7.82 -3.24
N ALA A 18 -37.84 -6.78 -2.43
CA ALA A 18 -37.13 -5.59 -2.91
C ALA A 18 -36.11 -5.10 -1.88
N ARG A 19 -35.18 -5.97 -1.46
CA ARG A 19 -33.94 -5.46 -0.86
C ARG A 19 -33.20 -4.71 -1.96
N ARG A 20 -33.27 -3.38 -1.92
CA ARG A 20 -32.47 -2.52 -2.81
C ARG A 20 -31.01 -2.98 -2.71
N PRO A 21 -30.30 -3.13 -3.85
CA PRO A 21 -28.91 -3.54 -3.81
C PRO A 21 -28.13 -2.54 -2.95
N VAL A 22 -27.39 -3.07 -1.98
CA VAL A 22 -26.56 -2.26 -1.08
C VAL A 22 -25.51 -1.56 -1.92
N ARG A 23 -25.46 -0.23 -1.81
CA ARG A 23 -24.40 0.61 -2.36
C ARG A 23 -23.39 0.91 -1.26
N ILE A 24 -22.11 0.91 -1.60
CA ILE A 24 -21.00 1.12 -0.68
C ILE A 24 -20.41 2.49 -0.98
N TYR A 25 -20.55 3.44 -0.07
CA TYR A 25 -19.79 4.68 -0.11
C TYR A 25 -18.50 4.49 0.69
N ILE A 26 -17.38 4.94 0.14
CA ILE A 26 -16.08 4.85 0.80
C ILE A 26 -15.58 6.27 1.07
N ASP A 27 -15.36 6.57 2.34
CA ASP A 27 -14.80 7.85 2.77
C ASP A 27 -13.36 8.02 2.28
N THR A 28 -13.00 9.24 1.89
CA THR A 28 -11.66 9.60 1.40
C THR A 28 -10.57 9.14 2.37
N ASN A 29 -10.75 9.32 3.68
CA ASN A 29 -9.76 8.97 4.70
C ASN A 29 -9.43 7.48 4.73
N TRP A 30 -10.37 6.64 4.31
CA TRP A 30 -10.16 5.20 4.23
C TRP A 30 -9.11 4.85 3.16
N PHE A 31 -9.13 5.52 2.01
CA PHE A 31 -8.09 5.38 0.99
C PHE A 31 -6.76 6.02 1.42
N LEU A 32 -6.80 7.19 2.04
CA LEU A 32 -5.58 7.92 2.46
C LEU A 32 -4.77 7.16 3.50
N SER A 33 -5.45 6.43 4.38
CA SER A 33 -4.80 5.60 5.38
C SER A 33 -3.88 4.51 4.78
N HIS A 34 -4.11 4.10 3.53
CA HIS A 34 -3.23 3.17 2.82
C HIS A 34 -1.82 3.74 2.60
N TYR A 35 -1.74 5.05 2.35
CA TYR A 35 -0.47 5.76 2.14
C TYR A 35 0.25 6.09 3.45
N GLN A 36 -0.44 5.99 4.58
CA GLN A 36 0.07 6.40 5.90
C GLN A 36 0.45 5.23 6.80
N ALA A 37 -0.15 4.05 6.62
CA ALA A 37 0.00 2.92 7.54
C ALA A 37 0.99 1.86 7.04
N ILE A 38 1.80 1.33 7.96
CA ILE A 38 2.63 0.13 7.77
C ILE A 38 1.77 -1.16 7.71
N THR A 39 0.49 -1.10 8.09
CA THR A 39 -0.40 -2.26 8.29
C THR A 39 -1.44 -2.52 7.19
N GLU A 40 -1.88 -3.79 7.14
CA GLU A 40 -2.53 -4.57 6.06
C GLU A 40 -3.90 -4.09 5.53
N ARG A 41 -4.10 -2.81 5.24
CA ARG A 41 -5.35 -2.37 4.55
C ARG A 41 -5.43 -2.79 3.08
N LYS A 42 -4.31 -3.26 2.52
CA LYS A 42 -4.22 -3.82 1.15
C LYS A 42 -5.19 -4.99 0.96
N ALA A 43 -5.32 -5.88 1.95
CA ALA A 43 -6.22 -7.04 1.86
C ALA A 43 -7.68 -6.62 1.72
N VAL A 44 -8.10 -5.58 2.45
CA VAL A 44 -9.48 -5.07 2.38
C VAL A 44 -9.74 -4.33 1.07
N LEU A 45 -8.78 -3.55 0.57
CA LEU A 45 -8.87 -2.94 -0.77
C LEU A 45 -8.99 -4.01 -1.88
N LEU A 46 -8.24 -5.11 -1.78
CA LEU A 46 -8.35 -6.24 -2.71
C LEU A 46 -9.72 -6.92 -2.62
N ALA A 47 -10.26 -7.11 -1.41
CA ALA A 47 -11.60 -7.67 -1.22
C ALA A 47 -12.70 -6.76 -1.82
N LEU A 48 -12.56 -5.44 -1.67
CA LEU A 48 -13.47 -4.45 -2.24
C LEU A 48 -13.53 -4.47 -3.76
N ARG A 49 -12.47 -4.93 -4.45
CA ARG A 49 -12.45 -5.07 -5.91
C ARG A 49 -13.60 -5.94 -6.42
N SER A 50 -13.95 -7.01 -5.70
CA SER A 50 -15.08 -7.90 -6.04
C SER A 50 -16.45 -7.20 -5.94
N TYR A 51 -16.50 -6.05 -5.26
CA TYR A 51 -17.70 -5.25 -5.06
C TYR A 51 -17.64 -3.90 -5.81
N ALA A 52 -16.70 -3.72 -6.75
CA ALA A 52 -16.52 -2.45 -7.47
C ALA A 52 -17.82 -1.92 -8.10
N HIS A 53 -18.65 -2.81 -8.65
CA HIS A 53 -19.97 -2.48 -9.22
C HIS A 53 -21.00 -1.93 -8.21
N ARG A 54 -20.71 -1.98 -6.91
CA ARG A 54 -21.54 -1.46 -5.82
C ARG A 54 -20.95 -0.22 -5.17
N ILE A 55 -19.69 0.12 -5.50
CA ILE A 55 -19.01 1.28 -4.94
C ILE A 55 -19.57 2.54 -5.59
N VAL A 56 -19.90 3.52 -4.77
CA VAL A 56 -20.30 4.86 -5.19
C VAL A 56 -19.23 5.82 -4.72
N LEU A 57 -18.65 6.55 -5.67
CA LEU A 57 -17.75 7.68 -5.42
C LEU A 57 -18.46 8.95 -5.88
N THR A 58 -18.28 10.02 -5.13
CA THR A 58 -18.71 11.36 -5.56
C THR A 58 -17.52 12.08 -6.19
N ASP A 59 -17.79 13.05 -7.05
CA ASP A 59 -16.75 13.92 -7.63
C ASP A 59 -15.92 14.60 -6.53
N GLN A 60 -16.57 14.97 -5.41
CA GLN A 60 -15.90 15.53 -4.24
C GLN A 60 -14.93 14.52 -3.62
N THR A 61 -15.36 13.28 -3.37
CA THR A 61 -14.52 12.21 -2.82
C THR A 61 -13.29 11.96 -3.70
N GLU A 62 -13.50 11.94 -5.03
CA GLU A 62 -12.40 11.75 -5.98
C GLU A 62 -11.42 12.92 -5.96
N LEU A 63 -11.92 14.16 -5.95
CA LEU A 63 -11.10 15.36 -5.89
C LEU A 63 -10.29 15.43 -4.59
N GLU A 64 -10.93 15.16 -3.45
CA GLU A 64 -10.27 15.10 -2.15
C GLU A 64 -9.21 14.01 -2.11
N PHE A 65 -9.48 12.83 -2.67
CA PHE A 65 -8.52 11.75 -2.76
C PHE A 65 -7.29 12.17 -3.55
N ARG A 66 -7.47 12.73 -4.77
CA ARG A 66 -6.36 13.18 -5.63
C ARG A 66 -5.50 14.22 -4.92
N ARG A 67 -6.11 15.26 -4.33
CA ARG A 67 -5.39 16.32 -3.60
C ARG A 67 -4.59 15.78 -2.41
N ASN A 68 -5.19 14.88 -1.64
CA ASN A 68 -4.53 14.33 -0.45
C ASN A 68 -3.46 13.30 -0.81
N ARG A 69 -3.64 12.51 -1.87
CA ARG A 69 -2.65 11.55 -2.37
C ARG A 69 -1.31 12.23 -2.63
N ASP A 70 -1.30 13.29 -3.42
CA ASP A 70 -0.06 13.97 -3.81
C ASP A 70 0.62 14.60 -2.59
N ARG A 71 -0.17 15.17 -1.67
CA ARG A 71 0.34 15.68 -0.38
C ARG A 71 1.03 14.57 0.43
N LEU A 72 0.42 13.39 0.52
CA LEU A 72 0.97 12.26 1.29
C LEU A 72 2.22 11.68 0.64
N LEU A 73 2.24 11.55 -0.69
CA LEU A 73 3.42 11.10 -1.43
C LEU A 73 4.58 12.10 -1.30
N ALA A 74 4.30 13.40 -1.40
CA ALA A 74 5.30 14.45 -1.18
C ALA A 74 5.85 14.43 0.25
N GLU A 75 4.98 14.20 1.24
CA GLU A 75 5.39 14.06 2.64
C GLU A 75 6.25 12.82 2.86
N LEU A 76 5.86 11.67 2.29
CA LEU A 76 6.61 10.42 2.35
C LEU A 76 8.00 10.57 1.72
N ARG A 77 8.07 11.17 0.53
CA ARG A 77 9.32 11.51 -0.17
C ARG A 77 10.25 12.31 0.72
N ARG A 78 9.74 13.41 1.30
CA ARG A 78 10.50 14.29 2.19
C ARG A 78 11.00 13.57 3.44
N LYS A 79 10.15 12.72 4.05
CA LYS A 79 10.53 11.92 5.23
C LYS A 79 11.67 10.95 4.90
N ILE A 80 11.58 10.25 3.77
CA ILE A 80 12.65 9.34 3.31
C ILE A 80 13.93 10.13 3.04
N GLN A 81 13.88 11.23 2.30
CA GLN A 81 15.05 12.07 2.02
C GLN A 81 15.77 12.49 3.30
N LYS A 82 15.02 13.01 4.29
CA LYS A 82 15.58 13.39 5.60
C LYS A 82 16.25 12.21 6.31
N SER A 83 15.69 11.00 6.21
CA SER A 83 16.30 9.79 6.78
C SER A 83 17.61 9.38 6.10
N LEU A 84 17.91 9.86 4.89
CA LEU A 84 19.17 9.56 4.17
C LEU A 84 20.31 10.53 4.54
N GLU A 85 20.04 11.60 5.27
CA GLU A 85 21.03 12.62 5.65
C GLU A 85 21.90 12.19 6.85
N VAL A 86 21.74 10.95 7.35
CA VAL A 86 22.52 10.42 8.46
C VAL A 86 24.01 10.41 8.10
N GLN A 87 24.82 11.07 8.94
CA GLN A 87 26.28 11.09 8.83
C GLN A 87 26.92 10.47 10.07
N PRO A 88 27.75 9.42 9.91
CA PRO A 88 28.55 8.89 11.01
C PRO A 88 29.52 9.96 11.53
N TRP A 89 29.50 10.22 12.83
CA TRP A 89 30.42 11.16 13.44
C TRP A 89 31.86 10.62 13.38
N ALA A 90 32.79 11.43 12.91
CA ALA A 90 34.20 11.06 12.75
C ALA A 90 35.05 11.83 13.75
N ALA A 91 35.52 11.16 14.80
CA ALA A 91 36.70 11.61 15.54
C ALA A 91 37.93 10.95 14.92
N SER A 92 39.08 11.63 14.91
CA SER A 92 40.33 11.09 14.35
C SER A 92 40.69 9.71 14.93
N LEU A 93 40.34 9.47 16.20
CA LEU A 93 40.55 8.20 16.90
C LEU A 93 39.79 7.02 16.28
N VAL A 94 38.59 7.24 15.72
CA VAL A 94 37.73 6.16 15.21
C VAL A 94 37.81 6.00 13.69
N HIS A 95 38.38 6.98 12.98
CA HIS A 95 38.40 7.01 11.52
C HIS A 95 39.16 5.83 10.89
N GLU A 96 40.21 5.34 11.56
CA GLU A 96 41.02 4.22 11.06
C GLU A 96 40.45 2.84 11.42
N LEU A 97 39.50 2.79 12.34
CA LEU A 97 38.87 1.54 12.80
C LEU A 97 38.01 0.93 11.69
N ASP A 98 38.05 -0.39 11.59
CA ASP A 98 37.31 -1.12 10.56
C ASP A 98 35.80 -1.02 10.77
N GLU A 99 35.33 -0.96 12.02
CA GLU A 99 33.92 -0.74 12.35
C GLU A 99 33.39 0.58 11.80
N TYR A 100 34.21 1.64 11.83
CA TYR A 100 33.85 2.94 11.26
C TYR A 100 33.75 2.88 9.73
N LYS A 101 34.70 2.18 9.08
CA LYS A 101 34.66 1.97 7.62
C LYS A 101 33.41 1.19 7.20
N GLU A 102 33.04 0.15 7.93
CA GLU A 102 31.82 -0.63 7.67
C GLU A 102 30.55 0.20 7.90
N LEU A 103 30.52 1.04 8.93
CA LEU A 103 29.41 1.96 9.17
C LEU A 103 29.24 2.96 8.01
N VAL A 104 30.34 3.53 7.50
CA VAL A 104 30.32 4.42 6.34
C VAL A 104 29.78 3.70 5.10
N LYS A 105 30.26 2.48 4.81
CA LYS A 105 29.75 1.65 3.70
C LYS A 105 28.25 1.38 3.82
N ALA A 106 27.78 1.00 5.01
CA ALA A 106 26.36 0.75 5.26
C ALA A 106 25.51 2.01 5.02
N ARG A 107 26.00 3.18 5.48
CA ARG A 107 25.35 4.47 5.23
C ARG A 107 25.29 4.81 3.75
N ASP A 108 26.38 4.63 3.00
CA ASP A 108 26.41 4.90 1.55
C ASP A 108 25.48 3.97 0.78
N ALA A 109 25.43 2.69 1.15
CA ALA A 109 24.50 1.73 0.57
C ALA A 109 23.03 2.09 0.86
N MET A 110 22.73 2.51 2.09
CA MET A 110 21.41 3.00 2.47
C MET A 110 21.04 4.25 1.66
N LYS A 111 21.94 5.22 1.52
CA LYS A 111 21.72 6.44 0.74
C LYS A 111 21.42 6.12 -0.72
N SER A 112 22.23 5.29 -1.37
CA SER A 112 22.03 4.89 -2.77
C SER A 112 20.67 4.22 -3.00
N ARG A 113 20.30 3.25 -2.16
CA ARG A 113 18.99 2.58 -2.24
C ARG A 113 17.83 3.52 -1.92
N GLY A 114 18.02 4.39 -0.95
CA GLY A 114 17.05 5.41 -0.57
C GLY A 114 16.77 6.41 -1.69
N GLU A 115 17.81 6.86 -2.40
CA GLU A 115 17.65 7.74 -3.57
C GLU A 115 16.90 7.03 -4.71
N ALA A 116 17.13 5.74 -4.91
CA ALA A 116 16.35 4.96 -5.87
C ALA A 116 14.87 4.86 -5.47
N LEU A 117 14.58 4.68 -4.18
CA LEU A 117 13.21 4.70 -3.64
C LEU A 117 12.55 6.07 -3.82
N VAL A 118 13.28 7.16 -3.57
CA VAL A 118 12.80 8.54 -3.81
C VAL A 118 12.45 8.74 -5.27
N ARG A 119 13.32 8.34 -6.21
CA ARG A 119 13.03 8.41 -7.65
C ARG A 119 11.77 7.62 -8.01
N ARG A 120 11.53 6.47 -7.37
CA ARG A 120 10.30 5.70 -7.57
C ARG A 120 9.06 6.47 -7.09
N ILE A 121 9.14 7.15 -5.95
CA ILE A 121 8.05 7.99 -5.46
C ILE A 121 7.82 9.20 -6.38
N ASP A 122 8.87 9.77 -6.96
CA ASP A 122 8.75 10.84 -7.96
C ASP A 122 7.97 10.38 -9.21
N THR A 123 8.11 9.10 -9.61
CA THR A 123 7.26 8.55 -10.68
C THR A 123 5.78 8.49 -10.28
N PHE A 124 5.46 8.20 -9.03
CA PHE A 124 4.08 8.18 -8.52
C PHE A 124 3.44 9.57 -8.52
N LEU A 125 4.23 10.61 -8.20
CA LEU A 125 3.79 11.99 -8.26
C LEU A 125 3.55 12.48 -9.70
N SER A 126 4.31 11.95 -10.67
CA SER A 126 4.23 12.36 -12.08
C SER A 126 3.17 11.58 -12.86
N ASP A 127 2.93 10.32 -12.49
CA ASP A 127 1.93 9.44 -13.09
C ASP A 127 1.02 8.84 -11.99
N PRO A 128 -0.23 9.33 -11.86
CA PRO A 128 -1.20 8.83 -10.88
C PRO A 128 -1.55 7.34 -10.97
N PHE A 129 -1.21 6.65 -12.06
CA PHE A 129 -1.47 5.23 -12.24
C PHE A 129 -0.26 4.35 -11.93
N SER A 130 0.91 4.94 -11.71
CA SER A 130 2.17 4.22 -11.51
C SER A 130 2.41 3.72 -10.08
N ASP A 131 1.64 4.20 -9.11
CA ASP A 131 1.66 3.74 -7.71
C ASP A 131 0.78 2.50 -7.46
N VAL A 132 0.12 2.00 -8.50
CA VAL A 132 -0.51 0.69 -8.49
C VAL A 132 0.61 -0.35 -8.50
N SER A 133 0.83 -1.03 -7.37
CA SER A 133 1.76 -2.17 -7.32
C SER A 133 1.44 -3.14 -8.46
N PRO A 134 2.43 -3.56 -9.28
CA PRO A 134 2.23 -4.71 -10.15
C PRO A 134 1.76 -5.89 -9.28
N PRO A 135 0.87 -6.77 -9.78
CA PRO A 135 0.55 -8.00 -9.08
C PRO A 135 1.87 -8.66 -8.73
N ALA A 136 2.05 -9.02 -7.45
CA ALA A 136 3.26 -9.68 -6.99
C ALA A 136 3.56 -10.79 -7.98
N SER A 137 4.68 -10.71 -8.69
CA SER A 137 5.20 -11.86 -9.41
C SER A 137 5.24 -12.96 -8.37
N VAL A 138 4.49 -14.02 -8.63
CA VAL A 138 4.52 -15.23 -7.83
C VAL A 138 5.98 -15.69 -7.88
N GLY A 139 6.73 -15.35 -6.83
CA GLY A 139 8.05 -15.89 -6.62
C GLY A 139 7.87 -17.39 -6.51
N THR A 140 8.24 -18.12 -7.56
CA THR A 140 8.54 -19.54 -7.47
C THR A 140 9.50 -19.70 -6.30
N ARG A 141 8.99 -20.23 -5.19
CA ARG A 141 9.81 -20.79 -4.13
C ARG A 141 10.56 -21.97 -4.75
N THR A 142 11.75 -21.74 -5.26
CA THR A 142 12.70 -22.82 -5.49
C THR A 142 13.24 -23.18 -4.10
N THR A 143 12.63 -24.19 -3.50
CA THR A 143 13.15 -24.86 -2.31
C THR A 143 14.56 -25.36 -2.60
N GLY A 144 15.49 -24.99 -1.73
CA GLY A 144 16.85 -25.49 -1.78
C GLY A 144 16.90 -27.01 -1.58
N VAL A 145 17.85 -27.63 -2.27
CA VAL A 145 18.47 -28.88 -1.82
C VAL A 145 19.97 -28.60 -1.73
N THR A 146 20.44 -28.56 -0.50
CA THR A 146 21.83 -28.42 -0.10
C THR A 146 22.57 -29.71 -0.44
N GLY A 147 23.45 -29.66 -1.44
CA GLY A 147 24.42 -30.73 -1.73
C GLY A 147 25.73 -30.44 -1.01
N ILE A 148 25.95 -31.09 0.13
CA ILE A 148 27.24 -31.11 0.83
C ILE A 148 28.16 -32.07 0.05
N GLN A 149 29.19 -31.56 -0.62
CA GLN A 149 30.33 -32.37 -1.05
C GLN A 149 31.44 -32.20 0.00
N GLY A 150 31.73 -33.29 0.72
CA GLY A 150 32.92 -33.40 1.57
C GLY A 150 34.18 -33.65 0.75
N PRO A 151 35.38 -33.38 1.31
CA PRO A 151 36.63 -33.51 0.60
C PRO A 151 37.00 -34.99 0.43
N THR A 152 37.40 -35.36 -0.79
CA THR A 152 38.02 -36.66 -1.08
C THR A 152 39.50 -36.59 -0.67
N ARG A 153 39.96 -37.66 -0.02
CA ARG A 153 41.32 -37.85 0.47
C ARG A 153 42.37 -37.86 -0.64
#